data_AF-C8W6A1-F1
#
_entry.id   AF-C8W6A1-F1
#
_cell.length_a   1.000
_cell.length_b   1.000
_cell.length_c   1.000
_cell.angle_alpha   90.00
_cell.angle_beta   90.00
_cell.angle_gamma   90.00
#
_symmetry.space_group_name_H-M   'P 1'
#
loop_
_entity.id
_entity.type
_entity.pdbx_description
1 polymer ?
#
loop_
_entity_poly.entity_id
_entity_poly.type
_entity_poly.pdbx_seq_one_letter_code
_entity_poly.pdbx_strand_id
1 'polypeptide(L)'
;MDLWFLEKNLYLFFREQNYTVEVLQKPDADTVLMILAKNGQKTLLLGRTSPLELDHQIVQQSVQAKVKYKCAGVVIAVNSKFTREAQKMARLEKVELWDNKKTRKNLLSVSAKNIAAINLPGTGELEKALQDMSVSLGINSSIMENNNKTNS
;
A
#
# COMPACT_ATOMS: atom_id res chain seq x y z
N MET A 1 -9.91 -5.77 -5.54
CA MET A 1 -9.24 -5.71 -4.22
C MET A 1 -10.30 -5.29 -3.24
N ASP A 2 -10.57 -6.14 -2.25
CA ASP A 2 -11.47 -5.82 -1.14
C ASP A 2 -10.76 -5.02 -0.04
N LEU A 3 -11.54 -4.42 0.87
CA LEU A 3 -11.02 -3.57 1.93
C LEU A 3 -10.16 -4.33 2.94
N TRP A 4 -10.54 -5.57 3.29
CA TRP A 4 -9.79 -6.39 4.25
C TRP A 4 -8.37 -6.67 3.75
N PHE A 5 -8.24 -7.01 2.46
CA PHE A 5 -6.96 -7.21 1.80
C PHE A 5 -6.14 -5.91 1.81
N LEU A 6 -6.75 -4.77 1.47
CA LEU A 6 -6.07 -3.48 1.48
C LEU A 6 -5.56 -3.11 2.88
N GLU A 7 -6.44 -3.20 3.89
CA GLU A 7 -6.15 -2.94 5.30
C GLU A 7 -4.98 -3.81 5.80
N LYS A 8 -5.09 -5.13 5.64
CA LYS A 8 -4.08 -6.08 6.10
C LYS A 8 -2.72 -5.82 5.47
N ASN A 9 -2.67 -5.59 4.15
CA ASN A 9 -1.40 -5.40 3.47
C ASN A 9 -0.79 -4.02 3.72
N LEU A 10 -1.59 -2.97 3.89
CA LEU A 10 -1.08 -1.66 4.34
C LEU A 10 -0.48 -1.75 5.75
N TYR A 11 -1.17 -2.44 6.66
CA TYR A 11 -0.66 -2.69 8.01
C TYR A 11 0.71 -3.37 7.94
N LEU A 12 0.81 -4.51 7.24
CA LEU A 12 2.07 -5.26 7.11
C LEU A 12 3.17 -4.42 6.43
N PHE A 13 2.85 -3.73 5.34
CA PHE A 13 3.80 -2.86 4.63
C PHE A 13 4.45 -1.86 5.57
N PHE A 14 3.64 -1.10 6.33
CA PHE A 14 4.20 -0.07 7.20
C PHE A 14 4.92 -0.64 8.42
N ARG A 15 4.48 -1.79 8.96
CA ARG A 15 5.22 -2.50 10.02
C ARG A 15 6.61 -2.92 9.55
N GLU A 16 6.75 -3.44 8.33
CA GLU A 16 8.04 -3.78 7.73
C GLU A 16 8.95 -2.56 7.52
N GLN A 17 8.35 -1.38 7.33
CA GLN A 17 9.09 -0.12 7.25
C GLN A 17 9.40 0.50 8.63
N ASN A 18 9.29 -0.28 9.72
CA ASN A 18 9.52 0.12 11.10
C ASN A 18 8.59 1.25 11.60
N TYR A 19 7.34 1.28 11.13
CA TYR A 19 6.31 2.11 11.75
C TYR A 19 5.59 1.34 12.86
N THR A 20 5.17 2.05 13.90
CA THR A 20 4.04 1.61 14.73
C THR A 20 2.76 1.94 13.98
N VAL A 21 1.83 0.99 13.91
CA VAL A 21 0.57 1.13 13.17
C VAL A 21 -0.58 0.93 14.16
N GLU A 22 -1.38 1.98 14.34
CA GLU A 22 -2.61 1.96 15.13
C GLU A 22 -3.80 2.02 14.16
N VAL A 23 -4.62 0.97 14.12
CA VAL A 23 -5.85 0.96 13.33
C VAL A 23 -6.93 1.68 14.13
N LEU A 24 -7.51 2.71 13.52
CA LEU A 24 -8.61 3.47 14.11
C LEU A 24 -9.94 2.82 13.73
N GLN A 25 -11.00 3.25 14.40
CA GLN A 25 -12.36 2.79 14.08
C GLN A 25 -12.70 3.10 12.62
N LYS A 26 -13.31 2.13 11.93
CA LYS A 26 -13.68 2.24 10.52
C LYS A 26 -14.71 3.35 10.34
N PRO A 27 -14.42 4.39 9.53
CA PRO A 27 -15.38 5.48 9.33
C PRO A 27 -16.59 5.04 8.48
N ASP A 28 -16.42 4.05 7.62
CA ASP A 28 -17.47 3.44 6.80
C ASP A 28 -17.07 2.00 6.36
N ALA A 29 -17.88 1.38 5.49
CA ALA A 29 -17.69 0.00 5.05
C ALA A 29 -16.56 -0.18 4.02
N ASP A 30 -16.14 0.89 3.33
CA ASP A 30 -15.17 0.86 2.23
C ASP A 30 -13.86 1.60 2.55
N THR A 31 -13.72 2.11 3.78
CA THR A 31 -12.57 2.88 4.25
C THR A 31 -11.98 2.31 5.55
N VAL A 32 -10.67 2.39 5.67
CA VAL A 32 -9.90 2.17 6.89
C VAL A 32 -9.04 3.38 7.19
N LEU A 33 -8.88 3.69 8.47
CA LEU A 33 -8.04 4.78 8.93
C LEU A 33 -6.99 4.24 9.89
N MET A 34 -5.74 4.66 9.74
CA MET A 34 -4.63 4.25 10.60
C MET A 34 -3.76 5.45 10.97
N ILE A 35 -3.14 5.38 12.13
CA ILE A 35 -2.04 6.27 12.52
C ILE A 35 -0.73 5.49 12.37
N LEU A 36 0.17 6.03 11.56
CA LEU A 36 1.54 5.55 11.38
C LEU A 36 2.46 6.41 12.23
N ALA A 37 3.21 5.81 13.15
CA ALA A 37 4.17 6.53 13.99
C ALA A 37 5.58 6.02 13.76
N LYS A 38 6.52 6.93 13.47
CA LYS A 38 7.95 6.64 13.34
C LYS A 38 8.77 7.86 13.73
N ASN A 39 9.82 7.66 14.53
CA ASN A 39 10.72 8.73 14.99
C ASN A 39 9.97 9.93 15.62
N GLY A 40 8.94 9.66 16.42
CA GLY A 40 8.12 10.68 17.07
C GLY A 40 7.14 11.43 16.16
N GLN A 41 7.13 11.15 14.85
CA GLN A 41 6.20 11.77 13.90
C GLN A 41 5.01 10.85 13.63
N LYS A 42 3.81 11.43 13.56
CA LYS A 42 2.56 10.74 13.23
C LYS A 42 2.11 11.11 11.82
N THR A 43 1.75 10.11 11.03
CA THR A 43 1.15 10.26 9.71
C THR A 43 -0.20 9.54 9.69
N LEU A 44 -1.23 10.23 9.24
CA LEU A 44 -2.53 9.63 9.01
C LEU A 44 -2.48 8.82 7.70
N LEU A 45 -2.97 7.59 7.71
CA LEU A 45 -3.17 6.79 6.51
C LEU A 45 -4.67 6.51 6.34
N LEU A 46 -5.23 6.94 5.22
CA LEU A 46 -6.56 6.54 4.77
C LEU A 46 -6.42 5.48 3.68
N GLY A 47 -7.00 4.30 3.89
CA GLY A 47 -7.15 3.27 2.88
C GLY A 47 -8.59 3.21 2.39
N ARG A 48 -8.84 3.23 1.08
CA ARG A 48 -10.20 3.11 0.52
C ARG A 48 -10.27 2.20 -0.70
N THR A 49 -11.33 1.43 -0.80
CA THR A 49 -11.66 0.68 -2.02
C THR A 49 -12.86 1.31 -2.72
N SER A 50 -12.73 1.64 -4.01
CA SER A 50 -13.82 2.17 -4.82
C SER A 50 -13.72 1.68 -6.26
N PRO A 51 -14.84 1.41 -6.95
CA PRO A 51 -14.83 1.17 -8.39
C PRO A 51 -14.68 2.47 -9.20
N LEU A 52 -14.88 3.64 -8.58
CA LEU A 52 -14.86 4.94 -9.22
C LEU A 52 -13.60 5.73 -8.88
N GLU A 53 -13.30 6.72 -9.71
CA GLU A 53 -12.28 7.72 -9.37
C GLU A 53 -12.71 8.52 -8.15
N LEU A 54 -11.74 8.87 -7.31
CA LEU A 54 -12.00 9.68 -6.12
C LEU A 54 -11.78 11.15 -6.40
N ASP A 55 -12.74 11.94 -5.94
CA ASP A 55 -12.74 13.38 -6.09
C ASP A 55 -11.99 14.08 -4.95
N HIS A 56 -12.09 15.41 -4.90
CA HIS A 56 -11.42 16.23 -3.89
C HIS A 56 -11.95 16.02 -2.47
N GLN A 57 -13.16 15.46 -2.28
CA GLN A 57 -13.75 15.30 -0.95
C GLN A 57 -12.93 14.35 -0.08
N ILE A 58 -12.36 13.29 -0.67
CA ILE A 58 -11.51 12.35 0.09
C ILE A 58 -10.28 13.05 0.67
N VAL A 59 -9.73 14.04 -0.05
CA VAL A 59 -8.58 14.82 0.39
C VAL A 59 -8.98 15.71 1.56
N GLN A 60 -10.13 16.38 1.46
CA GLN A 60 -10.66 17.22 2.54
C GLN A 60 -10.93 16.42 3.82
N GLN A 61 -11.59 15.27 3.70
CA GLN A 61 -11.85 14.37 4.83
C GLN A 61 -10.55 13.94 5.50
N SER A 62 -9.52 13.58 4.71
CA SER A 62 -8.22 13.18 5.23
C SER A 62 -7.50 14.33 5.93
N VAL A 63 -7.58 15.55 5.41
CA VAL A 63 -7.01 16.75 6.05
C VAL A 63 -7.71 17.07 7.38
N GLN A 64 -9.03 16.95 7.44
CA GLN A 64 -9.78 17.13 8.69
C GLN A 64 -9.40 16.06 9.74
N ALA A 65 -9.31 14.80 9.32
CA ALA A 65 -8.85 13.71 10.18
C ALA A 65 -7.41 13.93 10.67
N LYS A 66 -6.51 14.43 9.81
CA LYS A 66 -5.13 14.78 10.17
C LYS A 66 -5.10 15.73 11.37
N VAL A 67 -5.92 16.77 11.31
CA VAL A 67 -6.04 17.77 12.39
C VAL A 67 -6.61 17.12 13.66
N LYS A 68 -7.70 16.36 13.54
CA LYS A 68 -8.35 15.65 14.67
C LYS A 68 -7.37 14.75 15.42
N TYR A 69 -6.54 14.00 14.70
CA TYR A 69 -5.58 13.05 15.29
C TYR A 69 -4.18 13.63 15.50
N LYS A 70 -4.00 14.94 15.32
CA LYS A 70 -2.71 15.66 15.50
C LYS A 70 -1.56 15.01 14.73
N CYS A 71 -1.82 14.61 13.49
CA CYS A 71 -0.83 14.04 12.58
C CYS A 71 -0.10 15.14 11.80
N ALA A 72 1.19 14.93 11.52
CA ALA A 72 2.00 15.85 10.70
C ALA A 72 1.79 15.62 9.20
N GLY A 73 1.57 14.37 8.79
CA GLY A 73 1.39 13.97 7.39
C GLY A 73 0.08 13.23 7.12
N VAL A 74 -0.26 13.08 5.84
CA VAL A 74 -1.38 12.25 5.36
C VAL A 74 -0.93 11.46 4.13
N VAL A 75 -1.29 10.19 4.11
CA VAL A 75 -1.24 9.30 2.95
C VAL A 75 -2.65 8.81 2.65
N ILE A 76 -3.05 8.80 1.37
CA ILE A 76 -4.31 8.21 0.91
C ILE A 76 -3.97 7.09 -0.07
N ALA A 77 -4.33 5.85 0.27
CA ALA A 77 -4.04 4.65 -0.52
C ALA A 77 -5.30 3.97 -1.03
N VAL A 78 -5.41 3.84 -2.35
CA VAL A 78 -6.65 3.39 -3.01
C VAL A 78 -6.39 2.40 -4.12
N ASN A 79 -7.43 1.66 -4.49
CA ASN A 79 -7.44 0.74 -5.63
C ASN A 79 -7.95 1.38 -6.94
N SER A 80 -8.27 2.67 -6.93
CA SER A 80 -8.77 3.44 -8.07
C SER A 80 -7.83 4.60 -8.44
N LYS A 81 -8.29 5.54 -9.26
CA LYS A 81 -7.56 6.76 -9.63
C LYS A 81 -8.10 7.96 -8.85
N PHE A 82 -7.33 9.03 -8.84
CA PHE A 82 -7.77 10.34 -8.36
C PHE A 82 -8.05 11.27 -9.53
N THR A 83 -9.13 12.03 -9.43
CA THR A 83 -9.45 13.14 -10.36
C THR A 83 -8.32 14.19 -10.36
N ARG A 84 -8.29 15.05 -11.40
CA ARG A 84 -7.30 16.14 -11.50
C ARG A 84 -7.47 17.14 -10.35
N GLU A 85 -8.70 17.39 -9.94
CA GLU A 85 -9.08 18.26 -8.84
C GLU A 85 -8.54 17.72 -7.52
N ALA A 86 -8.72 16.42 -7.26
CA ALA A 86 -8.16 15.76 -6.09
C ALA A 86 -6.63 15.84 -6.05
N GLN A 87 -5.97 15.61 -7.19
CA GLN A 87 -4.52 15.73 -7.30
C GLN A 87 -4.02 17.16 -7.05
N LYS A 88 -4.73 18.17 -7.58
CA LYS A 88 -4.42 19.58 -7.34
C LYS A 88 -4.56 19.93 -5.86
N MET A 89 -5.65 19.50 -5.23
CA MET A 89 -5.89 19.74 -3.80
C MET A 89 -4.84 19.04 -2.93
N ALA A 90 -4.50 17.79 -3.24
CA ALA A 90 -3.49 17.05 -2.50
C ALA A 90 -2.11 17.74 -2.54
N ARG A 91 -1.74 18.35 -3.68
CA ARG A 91 -0.50 19.14 -3.78
C ARG A 91 -0.52 20.37 -2.88
N LEU A 92 -1.65 21.10 -2.85
CA LEU A 92 -1.82 22.28 -1.99
C LEU A 92 -1.74 21.90 -0.49
N GLU A 93 -2.40 20.80 -0.13
CA GLU A 93 -2.50 20.32 1.26
C GLU A 93 -1.33 19.43 1.70
N LYS A 94 -0.34 19.20 0.82
CA LYS A 94 0.81 18.31 1.02
C LYS A 94 0.40 16.89 1.44
N VAL A 95 -0.66 16.38 0.80
CA VAL A 95 -1.18 15.02 0.97
C VAL A 95 -0.51 14.09 -0.04
N GLU A 96 -0.01 12.94 0.43
CA GLU A 96 0.55 11.92 -0.43
C GLU A 96 -0.56 11.01 -0.99
N LEU A 97 -0.66 10.93 -2.31
CA LEU A 97 -1.63 10.08 -3.00
C LEU A 97 -0.97 8.80 -3.52
N TRP A 98 -1.60 7.66 -3.22
CA TRP A 98 -1.28 6.35 -3.77
C TRP A 98 -2.49 5.84 -4.54
N ASP A 99 -2.46 6.00 -5.86
CA ASP A 99 -3.46 5.42 -6.77
C ASP A 99 -3.28 3.90 -6.89
N ASN A 100 -4.15 3.23 -7.65
CA ASN A 100 -4.09 1.78 -7.86
C ASN A 100 -2.68 1.28 -8.20
N LYS A 101 -1.97 1.98 -9.09
CA LYS A 101 -0.63 1.56 -9.54
C LYS A 101 0.38 1.66 -8.40
N LYS A 102 0.42 2.80 -7.70
CA LYS A 102 1.35 3.02 -6.59
C LYS A 102 1.02 2.11 -5.39
N THR A 103 -0.26 1.98 -5.05
CA THR A 103 -0.74 1.08 -3.99
C THR A 103 -0.31 -0.35 -4.28
N ARG A 104 -0.66 -0.91 -5.44
CA ARG A 104 -0.27 -2.30 -5.79
C ARG A 104 1.22 -2.51 -5.76
N LYS A 105 2.00 -1.58 -6.33
CA LYS A 105 3.47 -1.67 -6.32
C LYS A 105 4.02 -1.79 -4.90
N ASN A 106 3.53 -0.95 -3.98
CA ASN A 106 3.99 -0.97 -2.59
C ASN A 106 3.52 -2.24 -1.87
N LEU A 107 2.28 -2.66 -2.04
CA LEU A 107 1.76 -3.87 -1.38
C LEU A 107 2.44 -5.16 -1.88
N LEU A 108 2.76 -5.28 -3.17
CA LEU A 108 3.44 -6.46 -3.71
C LEU A 108 4.88 -6.62 -3.21
N SER A 109 5.53 -5.51 -2.82
CA SER A 109 6.88 -5.58 -2.24
C SER A 109 6.93 -6.33 -0.90
N VAL A 110 5.81 -6.38 -0.18
CA VAL A 110 5.61 -7.14 1.07
C VAL A 110 5.48 -8.62 0.76
N SER A 111 4.65 -8.98 -0.23
CA SER A 111 4.43 -10.39 -0.59
C SER A 111 5.70 -11.06 -1.10
N ALA A 112 6.47 -10.38 -1.96
CA ALA A 112 7.72 -10.94 -2.49
C ALA A 112 8.78 -11.17 -1.39
N LYS A 113 8.89 -10.25 -0.42
CA LYS A 113 9.85 -10.39 0.70
C LYS A 113 9.43 -11.44 1.72
N ASN A 114 8.14 -11.51 2.04
CA ASN A 114 7.64 -12.55 2.93
C ASN A 114 7.83 -13.94 2.31
N ILE A 115 7.67 -14.08 0.99
CA ILE A 115 7.93 -15.36 0.32
C ILE A 115 9.44 -15.64 0.25
N ALA A 116 10.28 -14.65 -0.03
CA ALA A 116 11.73 -14.81 0.03
C ALA A 116 12.24 -15.19 1.44
N ALA A 117 11.58 -14.71 2.50
CA ALA A 117 11.87 -15.10 3.89
C ALA A 117 11.37 -16.51 4.24
N ILE A 118 10.38 -17.03 3.51
CA ILE A 118 9.85 -18.41 3.63
C ILE A 118 10.67 -19.41 2.82
N ASN A 119 11.51 -18.96 1.87
CA ASN A 119 12.46 -19.80 1.14
C ASN A 119 13.60 -20.30 2.05
N LEU A 120 13.25 -21.17 3.01
CA LEU A 120 14.07 -22.33 3.32
C LEU A 120 14.18 -23.19 2.05
N PRO A 121 15.34 -23.82 1.80
CA PRO A 121 15.55 -24.62 0.60
C PRO A 121 14.52 -25.77 0.53
N GLY A 122 13.60 -25.74 -0.44
CA GLY A 122 12.71 -26.88 -0.70
C GLY A 122 11.36 -26.68 -1.41
N THR A 123 10.94 -25.48 -1.84
CA THR A 123 9.55 -25.25 -2.29
C THR A 123 9.41 -24.80 -3.75
N GLY A 124 9.79 -25.65 -4.70
CA GLY A 124 9.61 -25.40 -6.14
C GLY A 124 8.14 -25.21 -6.59
N GLU A 125 7.17 -25.62 -5.79
CA GLU A 125 5.73 -25.37 -6.06
C GLU A 125 5.32 -23.91 -5.81
N LEU A 126 5.94 -23.24 -4.84
CA LEU A 126 5.67 -21.83 -4.53
C LEU A 126 6.28 -20.90 -5.59
N GLU A 127 7.45 -21.25 -6.12
CA GLU A 127 8.06 -20.52 -7.24
C GLU A 127 7.19 -20.61 -8.50
N LYS A 128 6.64 -21.80 -8.79
CA LYS A 128 5.70 -21.99 -9.91
C LYS A 128 4.42 -21.19 -9.72
N ALA A 129 3.81 -21.22 -8.54
CA ALA A 129 2.61 -20.44 -8.24
C ALA A 129 2.84 -18.92 -8.37
N LEU A 130 4.02 -18.43 -7.98
CA LEU A 130 4.39 -17.03 -8.15
C LEU A 130 4.66 -16.63 -9.59
N GLN A 131 5.27 -17.52 -10.38
CA GLN A 131 5.46 -17.30 -11.81
C GLN A 131 4.09 -17.21 -12.51
N ASP A 132 3.18 -18.13 -12.19
CA ASP A 132 1.83 -18.16 -12.75
C ASP A 132 1.01 -16.92 -12.33
N MET A 133 1.17 -16.44 -11.09
CA MET A 133 0.53 -15.21 -10.62
C MET A 133 1.12 -13.94 -11.28
N SER A 134 2.43 -13.92 -11.51
CA SER A 134 3.11 -12.80 -12.18
C SER A 134 2.72 -12.70 -13.66
N VAL A 135 2.56 -13.85 -14.32
CA VAL A 135 2.07 -13.96 -15.71
C VAL A 135 0.60 -13.52 -15.80
N SER A 136 -0.26 -13.96 -14.88
CA SER A 136 -1.67 -13.55 -14.81
C SER A 136 -1.85 -12.04 -14.59
N LEU A 137 -0.88 -11.40 -13.94
CA LEU A 137 -0.84 -9.95 -13.69
C LEU A 137 -0.12 -9.15 -14.79
N GLY A 138 0.38 -9.80 -15.85
CA GLY A 138 1.01 -9.16 -17.01
C GLY A 138 2.39 -8.54 -16.71
N ILE A 139 3.15 -9.09 -15.77
CA ILE A 139 4.46 -8.57 -15.36
C ILE A 139 5.56 -9.47 -15.93
N ASN A 140 6.40 -8.94 -16.83
CA ASN A 140 7.56 -9.67 -17.36
C ASN A 140 8.58 -9.94 -16.24
N SER A 141 8.90 -11.22 -16.02
CA SER A 141 9.74 -11.78 -14.96
C SER A 141 11.25 -11.69 -15.23
N SER A 142 11.76 -10.55 -15.70
CA SER A 142 13.20 -10.35 -15.96
C SER A 142 14.06 -10.12 -14.70
N ILE A 143 13.57 -10.44 -13.50
CA ILE A 143 14.32 -10.27 -12.24
C ILE A 143 15.06 -11.55 -11.81
N MET A 144 14.83 -12.70 -12.45
CA MET A 144 15.34 -13.99 -11.98
C MET A 144 16.64 -14.51 -12.64
N GLU A 145 17.25 -13.82 -13.62
CA GLU A 145 18.37 -14.40 -14.40
C GLU A 145 19.80 -14.17 -13.84
N ASN A 146 20.01 -13.39 -12.78
CA ASN A 146 21.38 -12.98 -12.40
C ASN A 146 22.11 -13.83 -11.35
N ASN A 147 21.57 -14.95 -10.88
CA ASN A 147 22.19 -15.71 -9.79
C ASN A 147 22.88 -17.03 -10.20
N ASN A 148 23.03 -17.32 -11.50
CA ASN A 148 23.64 -18.57 -11.96
C ASN A 148 25.06 -18.44 -12.56
N LYS A 149 25.78 -17.36 -12.24
CA LYS A 149 27.19 -17.19 -12.65
C LYS A 149 28.10 -16.87 -11.47
N THR A 150 28.30 -17.84 -10.59
CA THR A 150 29.55 -18.00 -9.81
C THR A 150 29.45 -19.33 -9.06
N ASN A 151 29.85 -20.41 -9.72
CA ASN A 151 30.37 -21.63 -9.11
C ASN A 151 30.98 -22.45 -10.25
N SER A 152 32.20 -22.09 -10.64
CA SER A 152 33.09 -22.96 -11.41
C SER A 152 34.53 -22.63 -11.05
#